data_AF-A0A7Y3SDA7-F1
#
_entry.id   AF-A0A7Y3SDA7-F1
#
_cell.length_a   1.000
_cell.length_b   1.000
_cell.length_c   1.000
_cell.angle_alpha   90.00
_cell.angle_beta   90.00
_cell.angle_gamma   90.00
#
_symmetry.space_group_name_H-M   'P 1'
#
loop_
_entity.id
_entity.type
_entity.pdbx_description
1 polymer ?
#
loop_
_entity_poly.entity_id
_entity_poly.type
_entity_poly.pdbx_seq_one_letter_code
_entity_poly.pdbx_strand_id
1 'polypeptide(L)'
;MEALDPVRRYVRIGEQPSTWGYSRRRLYAHDALFRENSDVYEVLHEFDFVYTEDKRLFFFLAIFGEEYGIDMSDPDAASCFDFLEKQNGGSPLYPSTG
;
A
#
# COMPACT_ATOMS: atom_id res chain seq x y z
N MET A 1 -32.44 1.32 -11.54
CA MET A 1 -31.67 2.12 -10.55
C MET A 1 -31.05 1.13 -9.55
N GLU A 2 -30.11 0.31 -10.03
CA GLU A 2 -29.46 -0.76 -9.23
C GLU A 2 -27.96 -0.50 -8.95
N ALA A 3 -27.36 0.49 -9.61
CA ALA A 3 -25.92 0.77 -9.50
C ALA A 3 -25.44 1.15 -8.07
N LEU A 4 -26.36 1.54 -7.19
CA LEU A 4 -26.05 1.93 -5.80
C LEU A 4 -26.34 0.81 -4.79
N ASP A 5 -26.83 -0.34 -5.23
CA ASP A 5 -27.19 -1.41 -4.32
C ASP A 5 -25.99 -1.98 -3.53
N PRO A 6 -24.77 -2.10 -4.09
CA PRO A 6 -23.59 -2.47 -3.30
C PRO A 6 -23.31 -1.49 -2.15
N VAL A 7 -23.39 -0.18 -2.43
CA VAL A 7 -23.19 0.87 -1.41
C VAL A 7 -24.30 0.82 -0.35
N ARG A 8 -25.54 0.57 -0.77
CA ARG A 8 -26.67 0.44 0.18
C ARG A 8 -26.52 -0.77 1.07
N ARG A 9 -26.07 -1.92 0.54
CA ARG A 9 -25.80 -3.13 1.34
C ARG A 9 -24.69 -2.86 2.35
N TYR A 10 -23.61 -2.22 1.93
CA TYR A 10 -22.50 -1.85 2.81
C TYR A 10 -22.94 -0.92 3.95
N VAL A 11 -23.61 0.19 3.63
CA VAL A 11 -23.97 1.22 4.63
C VAL A 11 -25.17 0.83 5.50
N ARG A 12 -26.18 0.15 4.93
CA ARG A 12 -27.47 -0.10 5.62
C ARG A 12 -27.59 -1.49 6.21
N ILE A 13 -27.10 -2.51 5.49
CA ILE A 13 -27.18 -3.90 5.93
C ILE A 13 -25.95 -4.26 6.77
N GLY A 14 -24.87 -3.47 6.65
CA GLY A 14 -23.61 -3.77 7.33
C GLY A 14 -22.91 -4.96 6.69
N GLU A 15 -23.16 -5.22 5.41
CA GLU A 15 -22.47 -6.25 4.65
C GLU A 15 -21.07 -5.75 4.29
N GLN A 16 -20.20 -5.80 5.29
CA GLN A 16 -18.84 -5.31 5.27
C GLN A 16 -17.88 -6.50 5.18
N PRO A 17 -16.72 -6.31 4.55
CA PRO A 17 -15.62 -7.27 4.68
C PRO A 17 -15.28 -7.42 6.17
N SER A 18 -15.11 -8.66 6.63
CA SER A 18 -14.71 -8.92 8.03
C SER A 18 -13.28 -8.47 8.32
N THR A 19 -12.44 -8.42 7.30
CA THR A 19 -11.05 -7.96 7.33
C THR A 19 -10.71 -7.25 6.05
N TRP A 20 -9.73 -6.34 6.11
CA TRP A 20 -9.14 -5.75 4.92
C TRP A 20 -7.76 -6.38 4.68
N GLY A 21 -7.59 -6.98 3.51
CA GLY A 21 -6.34 -7.62 3.13
C GLY A 21 -5.24 -6.59 2.88
N TYR A 22 -3.99 -6.99 3.10
CA TYR A 22 -2.83 -6.15 2.81
C TYR A 22 -1.64 -7.03 2.37
N SER A 23 -0.77 -6.48 1.54
CA SER A 23 0.54 -7.07 1.25
C SER A 23 1.53 -6.71 2.36
N ARG A 24 2.50 -7.59 2.62
CA ARG A 24 3.57 -7.36 3.58
C ARG A 24 4.89 -7.86 3.02
N ARG A 25 5.95 -7.05 3.13
CA ARG A 25 7.32 -7.46 2.77
C ARG A 25 8.40 -6.65 3.49
N ARG A 26 9.61 -7.18 3.50
CA ARG A 26 10.81 -6.51 4.02
C ARG A 26 11.43 -5.62 2.93
N LEU A 27 11.68 -4.34 3.21
CA LEU A 27 12.48 -3.44 2.37
C LEU A 27 13.94 -3.40 2.86
N TYR A 28 14.16 -3.28 4.17
CA TYR A 28 15.48 -3.19 4.79
C TYR A 28 15.45 -3.72 6.23
N ALA A 29 16.62 -3.82 6.88
CA ALA A 29 16.70 -4.27 8.27
C ALA A 29 16.21 -3.17 9.24
N HIS A 30 15.65 -3.55 10.39
CA HIS A 30 15.14 -2.59 11.38
C HIS A 30 16.20 -1.61 11.93
N ASP A 31 17.46 -2.00 11.87
CA ASP A 31 18.67 -1.31 12.30
C ASP A 31 19.48 -0.77 11.10
N ALA A 32 18.84 -0.68 9.92
CA ALA A 32 19.47 -0.13 8.74
C ALA A 32 19.80 1.35 8.93
N LEU A 33 21.05 1.69 8.67
CA LEU A 33 21.54 3.07 8.63
C LEU A 33 21.64 3.53 7.19
N PHE A 34 20.94 4.61 6.88
CA PHE A 34 20.98 5.28 5.59
C PHE A 34 21.99 6.41 5.63
N ARG A 35 22.53 6.75 4.46
CA ARG A 35 23.54 7.80 4.32
C ARG A 35 23.13 8.74 3.20
N GLU A 36 23.07 10.03 3.51
CA GLU A 36 22.88 11.08 2.52
C GLU A 36 23.91 12.18 2.79
N ASN A 37 24.79 12.44 1.82
CA ASN A 37 25.95 13.31 1.99
C ASN A 37 26.82 12.91 3.20
N SER A 38 26.93 13.78 4.22
CA SER A 38 27.67 13.51 5.45
C SER A 38 26.82 12.90 6.56
N ASP A 39 25.50 12.83 6.39
CA ASP A 39 24.58 12.46 7.45
C ASP A 39 24.31 10.96 7.45
N VAL A 40 24.17 10.41 8.66
CA VAL A 40 23.78 9.02 8.89
C VAL A 40 22.50 9.03 9.70
N TYR A 41 21.46 8.36 9.20
CA TYR A 41 20.14 8.37 9.83
C TYR A 41 19.46 7.02 9.75
N GLU A 42 18.45 6.85 10.60
CA GLU A 42 17.52 5.73 10.56
C GLU A 42 16.19 6.20 9.97
N VAL A 43 15.58 5.37 9.13
CA VAL A 43 14.21 5.59 8.68
C VAL A 43 13.28 4.80 9.58
N LEU A 44 12.56 5.50 10.46
CA LEU A 44 11.62 4.88 11.39
C LEU A 44 10.31 4.51 10.70
N HIS A 45 9.82 5.40 9.83
CA HIS A 45 8.65 5.18 9.02
C HIS A 45 8.65 6.08 7.78
N GLU A 46 7.92 5.64 6.77
CA GLU A 46 7.70 6.35 5.50
C GLU A 46 6.40 5.82 4.88
N PHE A 47 5.70 6.64 4.11
CA PHE A 47 4.44 6.24 3.50
C PHE A 47 4.18 7.03 2.22
N ASP A 48 3.35 6.46 1.33
CA ASP A 48 2.85 7.16 0.16
C ASP A 48 1.48 6.63 -0.29
N PHE A 49 0.78 7.44 -1.08
CA PHE A 49 -0.46 7.09 -1.75
C PHE A 49 -0.23 6.95 -3.24
N VAL A 50 -0.62 5.82 -3.81
CA VAL A 50 -0.53 5.58 -5.25
C VAL A 50 -1.92 5.57 -5.84
N TYR A 51 -2.19 6.53 -6.73
CA TYR A 51 -3.42 6.54 -7.51
C TYR A 51 -3.12 6.08 -8.94
N THR A 52 -3.81 5.01 -9.37
CA THR A 52 -3.55 4.33 -10.64
C THR A 52 -4.55 4.72 -11.73
N GLU A 53 -4.21 4.44 -12.99
CA GLU A 53 -5.08 4.73 -14.15
C GLU A 53 -6.42 3.97 -14.11
N ASP A 54 -6.46 2.78 -13.49
CA ASP A 54 -7.68 2.01 -13.24
C ASP A 54 -8.50 2.53 -12.05
N LYS A 55 -8.18 3.74 -11.55
CA LYS A 55 -8.88 4.46 -10.49
C LYS A 55 -8.86 3.73 -9.14
N ARG A 56 -7.79 2.98 -8.87
CA ARG A 56 -7.52 2.41 -7.55
C ARG A 56 -6.63 3.37 -6.76
N LEU A 57 -6.87 3.41 -5.46
CA LEU A 57 -6.05 4.15 -4.51
C LEU A 57 -5.38 3.15 -3.59
N PHE A 58 -4.07 3.05 -3.66
CA PHE A 58 -3.28 2.24 -2.74
C PHE A 58 -2.63 3.13 -1.69
N PHE A 59 -2.48 2.58 -0.50
CA PHE A 59 -1.68 3.17 0.57
C PHE A 59 -0.54 2.22 0.91
N PHE A 60 0.69 2.73 0.87
CA PHE A 60 1.89 2.00 1.26
C PHE A 60 2.51 2.66 2.48
N LEU A 61 2.88 1.84 3.46
CA LEU A 61 3.48 2.27 4.72
C LEU A 61 4.65 1.35 5.03
N ALA A 62 5.85 1.88 5.18
CA ALA A 62 6.94 1.16 5.80
C ALA A 62 7.17 1.67 7.22
N ILE A 63 7.32 0.74 8.17
CA ILE A 63 7.72 1.02 9.55
C ILE A 63 8.85 0.06 9.89
N PHE A 64 9.99 0.58 10.34
CA PHE A 64 11.20 -0.20 10.67
C PHE A 64 11.61 -1.19 9.55
N GLY A 65 11.51 -0.76 8.28
CA GLY A 65 11.89 -1.57 7.13
C GLY A 65 10.91 -2.68 6.73
N GLU A 66 9.75 -2.79 7.38
CA GLU A 66 8.64 -3.63 6.94
C GLU A 66 7.60 -2.78 6.22
N GLU A 67 7.36 -3.07 4.93
CA GLU A 67 6.34 -2.42 4.11
C GLU A 67 5.02 -3.18 4.17
N TYR A 68 3.95 -2.41 4.26
CA TYR A 68 2.56 -2.82 4.17
C TYR A 68 1.90 -2.09 3.00
N GLY A 69 1.16 -2.80 2.16
CA GLY A 69 0.39 -2.22 1.07
C GLY A 69 -1.08 -2.59 1.19
N ILE A 70 -1.98 -1.62 1.06
CA ILE A 70 -3.44 -1.84 1.12
C ILE A 70 -4.12 -1.12 -0.04
N ASP A 71 -5.07 -1.79 -0.69
CA ASP A 71 -5.97 -1.18 -1.66
C ASP A 71 -7.13 -0.53 -0.91
N MET A 72 -7.24 0.79 -0.95
CA MET A 72 -8.29 1.51 -0.23
C MET A 72 -9.67 1.40 -0.89
N SER A 73 -9.73 0.88 -2.11
CA SER A 73 -10.95 0.73 -2.89
C SER A 73 -11.53 -0.69 -2.83
N ASP A 74 -10.71 -1.68 -2.46
CA ASP A 74 -11.09 -3.10 -2.47
C ASP A 74 -10.48 -3.84 -1.25
N PRO A 75 -11.27 -4.59 -0.46
CA PRO A 75 -10.76 -5.38 0.66
C PRO A 75 -9.86 -6.55 0.27
N ASP A 76 -9.80 -6.96 -1.00
CA ASP A 76 -8.92 -8.02 -1.46
C ASP A 76 -7.46 -7.56 -1.58
N ALA A 77 -6.53 -8.29 -0.96
CA ALA A 77 -5.10 -8.02 -1.06
C ALA A 77 -4.51 -8.35 -2.44
N ALA A 78 -5.20 -9.14 -3.26
CA ALA A 78 -4.72 -9.57 -4.58
C ALA A 78 -4.28 -8.38 -5.45
N SER A 79 -5.04 -7.28 -5.44
CA SER A 79 -4.71 -6.09 -6.21
C SER A 79 -3.39 -5.44 -5.80
N CYS A 80 -3.01 -5.51 -4.52
CA CYS A 80 -1.70 -5.04 -4.05
C CYS A 80 -0.56 -5.89 -4.60
N PHE A 81 -0.71 -7.21 -4.64
CA PHE A 81 0.31 -8.10 -5.20
C PHE A 81 0.45 -7.89 -6.71
N ASP A 82 -0.67 -7.84 -7.44
CA ASP A 82 -0.68 -7.57 -8.88
C ASP A 82 -0.04 -6.22 -9.21
N PHE A 83 -0.31 -5.20 -8.38
CA PHE A 83 0.29 -3.88 -8.54
C PHE A 83 1.82 -3.92 -8.34
N LEU A 84 2.29 -4.59 -7.28
CA LEU A 84 3.73 -4.73 -7.01
C LEU A 84 4.44 -5.54 -8.10
N GLU A 85 3.81 -6.60 -8.64
CA GLU A 85 4.36 -7.36 -9.76
C GLU A 85 4.53 -6.50 -11.01
N LYS A 86 3.55 -5.64 -11.34
CA LYS A 86 3.65 -4.69 -12.46
C LYS A 86 4.80 -3.69 -12.30
N GLN A 87 5.20 -3.40 -11.06
CA GLN A 87 6.35 -2.55 -10.73
C GLN A 87 7.67 -3.33 -10.67
N ASN A 88 7.74 -4.57 -11.19
CA ASN A 88 8.88 -5.47 -11.07
C ASN A 88 9.32 -5.72 -9.61
N GLY A 89 8.37 -5.68 -8.67
CA GLY A 89 8.65 -5.78 -7.25
C GLY A 89 9.30 -4.53 -6.65
N GLY A 90 9.35 -3.40 -7.36
CA GLY A 90 9.78 -2.11 -6.81
C GLY A 90 8.88 -1.65 -5.66
N SER A 91 9.43 -0.88 -4.73
CA SER A 91 8.61 -0.17 -3.74
C SER A 91 8.10 1.13 -4.31
N PRO A 92 6.80 1.42 -4.19
CA PRO A 92 6.27 2.73 -4.50
C PRO A 92 6.85 3.85 -3.65
N LEU A 93 7.41 3.51 -2.47
CA LEU A 93 8.08 4.46 -1.57
C LEU A 93 9.43 4.94 -2.14
N TYR A 94 9.97 4.20 -3.12
CA TYR A 94 11.20 4.54 -3.82
C TYR A 94 10.95 4.63 -5.33
N PRO A 95 10.20 5.65 -5.79
CA PRO A 95 9.99 5.84 -7.22
C PRO A 95 11.35 6.00 -7.89
N SER A 96 11.57 5.28 -8.98
CA SER A 96 12.76 5.47 -9.80
C SER A 96 12.72 6.89 -10.33
N THR A 97 13.55 7.78 -9.79
CA THR A 97 13.72 9.13 -10.32
C THR A 97 14.25 8.99 -11.75
N GLY A 98 13.40 9.32 -12.72
CA GLY A 98 13.82 9.49 -14.12
C GLY A 98 14.71 10.72 -14.29
#